data_AF-A0A949TI98-F1
#
_entry.id   AF-A0A949TI98-F1
#
_cell.length_a   1.000
_cell.length_b   1.000
_cell.length_c   1.000
_cell.angle_alpha   90.00
_cell.angle_beta   90.00
_cell.angle_gamma   90.00
#
_symmetry.space_group_name_H-M   'P 1'
#
loop_
_entity.id
_entity.type
_entity.pdbx_description
1 polymer ?
#
loop_
_entity_poly.entity_id
_entity_poly.type
_entity_poly.pdbx_seq_one_letter_code
_entity_poly.pdbx_strand_id
1 'polypeptide(L)'
;MPLEPQEYCRKWVPIYQGKKPGERGYRAACVRELAKVSGVKESTIDINWGSDFSQRPGYLPRMLTLADVINSVKQIFPLPRDWPFD
;
A
#
# COMPACT_ATOMS: atom_id res chain seq x y z
N MET A 1 -7.16 7.74 13.16
CA MET A 1 -7.88 8.16 11.93
C MET A 1 -7.60 7.15 10.83
N PRO A 2 -8.49 6.98 9.85
CA PRO A 2 -8.24 6.11 8.70
C PRO A 2 -7.05 6.63 7.89
N LEU A 3 -6.20 5.72 7.40
CA LEU A 3 -4.97 6.05 6.68
C LEU A 3 -5.23 6.25 5.19
N GLU A 4 -4.87 7.41 4.63
CA GLU A 4 -5.06 7.69 3.21
C GLU A 4 -4.01 6.98 2.33
N PRO A 5 -4.31 6.71 1.04
CA PRO A 5 -3.38 6.00 0.16
C PRO A 5 -2.01 6.65 0.05
N GLN A 6 -1.97 7.99 -0.02
CA GLN A 6 -0.71 8.72 -0.13
C GLN A 6 0.16 8.55 1.11
N GLU A 7 -0.47 8.56 2.29
CA GLU A 7 0.21 8.38 3.57
C GLU A 7 0.72 6.95 3.70
N TYR A 8 -0.13 5.96 3.38
CA TYR A 8 0.25 4.55 3.35
C TYR A 8 1.42 4.31 2.41
N CYS A 9 1.35 4.85 1.19
CA CYS A 9 2.40 4.66 0.20
C CYS A 9 3.71 5.34 0.64
N ARG A 10 3.65 6.56 1.18
CA ARG A 10 4.83 7.27 1.68
C ARG A 10 5.56 6.49 2.76
N LYS A 11 4.82 5.74 3.58
CA LYS A 11 5.37 4.89 4.65
C LYS A 11 5.94 3.57 4.12
N TRP A 12 5.18 2.84 3.29
CA TRP A 12 5.49 1.43 3.00
C TRP A 12 6.15 1.18 1.65
N VAL A 13 5.92 2.00 0.64
CA VAL A 13 6.55 1.83 -0.69
C VAL A 13 8.09 1.91 -0.63
N PRO A 14 8.70 2.82 0.16
CA PRO A 14 10.16 2.81 0.33
C PRO A 14 10.69 1.52 0.94
N ILE A 15 9.93 0.87 1.83
CA ILE A 15 10.34 -0.34 2.56
C ILE A 15 10.19 -1.57 1.66
N TYR A 16 9.05 -1.75 1.01
CA TYR A 16 8.76 -2.98 0.25
C TYR A 16 9.18 -2.93 -1.22
N GLN A 17 9.20 -1.75 -1.83
CA GLN A 17 9.49 -1.57 -3.26
C GLN A 17 10.78 -0.79 -3.50
N GLY A 18 11.42 -0.25 -2.46
CA GLY A 18 12.65 0.52 -2.58
C GLY A 18 12.51 1.82 -3.37
N LYS A 19 11.29 2.36 -3.50
CA LYS A 19 11.01 3.60 -4.24
C LYS A 19 10.64 4.73 -3.28
N LYS A 20 11.32 5.88 -3.40
CA LYS A 20 11.06 7.07 -2.58
C LYS A 20 10.08 8.03 -3.26
N PRO A 21 9.32 8.83 -2.49
CA PRO A 21 8.50 9.90 -3.05
C PRO A 21 9.32 10.82 -3.95
N GLY A 22 8.83 11.10 -5.15
CA GLY A 22 9.52 11.91 -6.16
C GLY A 22 10.39 11.13 -7.14
N GLU A 23 10.69 9.86 -6.89
CA GLU A 23 11.43 9.02 -7.83
C GLU A 23 10.55 8.55 -8.99
N ARG A 24 11.17 8.40 -10.18
CA ARG A 24 10.50 7.78 -11.32
C ARG A 24 10.04 6.37 -10.95
N GLY A 25 8.77 6.09 -11.20
CA GLY A 25 8.15 4.80 -10.88
C GLY A 25 7.60 4.68 -9.46
N TYR A 26 7.75 5.70 -8.60
CA TYR A 26 7.15 5.71 -7.27
C TYR A 26 5.63 5.51 -7.34
N ARG A 27 4.93 6.26 -8.21
CA ARG A 27 3.48 6.11 -8.36
C ARG A 27 3.07 4.70 -8.81
N ALA A 28 3.80 4.09 -9.74
CA ALA A 28 3.53 2.71 -10.16
C ALA A 28 3.78 1.70 -9.02
N ALA A 29 4.74 1.97 -8.13
CA ALA A 29 4.94 1.18 -6.92
C ALA A 29 3.80 1.37 -5.90
N CYS A 30 3.27 2.59 -5.76
CA CYS A 30 2.05 2.85 -4.99
C CYS A 30 0.87 2.02 -5.51
N VAL A 31 0.64 2.03 -6.82
CA VAL A 31 -0.46 1.27 -7.46
C VAL A 31 -0.34 -0.23 -7.13
N ARG A 32 0.87 -0.81 -7.25
CA ARG A 32 1.15 -2.21 -6.91
C ARG A 32 0.83 -2.55 -5.45
N GLU A 33 1.29 -1.73 -4.51
CA GLU A 33 1.02 -1.94 -3.09
C GLU A 33 -0.47 -1.78 -2.74
N LEU A 34 -1.14 -0.77 -3.32
CA LEU A 34 -2.58 -0.57 -3.12
C LEU A 34 -3.40 -1.72 -3.72
N ALA A 35 -2.99 -2.25 -4.87
CA ALA A 35 -3.63 -3.43 -5.48
C ALA A 35 -3.50 -4.65 -4.56
N LYS A 36 -2.31 -4.88 -3.99
CA LYS A 36 -2.06 -5.98 -3.05
C LYS A 36 -2.96 -5.89 -1.81
N VAL A 37 -3.12 -4.71 -1.22
CA VAL A 37 -3.94 -4.53 0.00
C VAL A 37 -5.44 -4.56 -0.28
N SER A 38 -5.87 -3.95 -1.38
CA SER A 38 -7.30 -3.80 -1.70
C SER A 38 -7.90 -4.96 -2.47
N GLY A 39 -7.07 -5.81 -3.10
CA GLY A 39 -7.51 -6.85 -4.04
C GLY A 39 -8.01 -6.33 -5.38
N VAL A 40 -7.96 -5.01 -5.61
CA VAL A 40 -8.37 -4.37 -6.86
C VAL A 40 -7.23 -4.47 -7.87
N LYS A 41 -7.57 -4.69 -9.15
CA LYS A 41 -6.59 -4.74 -10.24
C LYS A 41 -5.83 -3.42 -10.37
N GLU A 42 -4.51 -3.50 -10.60
CA GLU A 42 -3.65 -2.34 -10.79
C GLU A 42 -4.18 -1.37 -11.85
N SER A 43 -4.65 -1.88 -13.00
CA SER A 43 -5.22 -1.05 -14.06
C SER A 43 -6.46 -0.25 -13.62
N THR A 44 -7.30 -0.84 -12.77
CA THR A 44 -8.48 -0.15 -12.21
C THR A 44 -8.04 0.99 -11.29
N ILE A 45 -7.03 0.77 -10.45
CA ILE A 45 -6.49 1.81 -9.57
C ILE A 45 -5.85 2.93 -10.40
N ASP A 46 -5.03 2.55 -11.37
CA ASP A 46 -4.25 3.47 -12.19
C ASP A 46 -5.13 4.44 -12.98
N ILE A 47 -6.23 3.92 -13.55
CA ILE A 47 -7.15 4.66 -14.42
C ILE A 47 -8.23 5.38 -13.60
N ASN A 48 -8.83 4.73 -12.60
CA ASN A 48 -10.08 5.22 -12.01
C ASN A 48 -9.91 5.98 -10.69
N TRP A 49 -8.78 5.87 -9.99
CA TRP A 49 -8.65 6.48 -8.65
C TRP A 49 -8.07 7.89 -8.68
N GLY A 50 -7.68 8.37 -9.87
CA GLY A 50 -7.02 9.66 -10.03
C GLY A 50 -5.51 9.59 -9.76
N SER A 51 -4.81 10.67 -10.09
CA SER A 51 -3.36 10.77 -9.88
C SER A 51 -2.97 10.74 -8.40
N ASP A 52 -3.86 11.22 -7.54
CA ASP A 52 -3.72 11.43 -6.11
C ASP A 52 -4.50 10.39 -5.26
N PHE A 53 -5.17 9.45 -5.92
CA PHE A 53 -6.05 8.45 -5.32
C PHE A 53 -7.34 8.99 -4.66
N SER A 54 -7.75 10.23 -4.99
CA SER A 54 -8.95 10.86 -4.42
C SER A 54 -10.27 10.13 -4.74
N GLN A 55 -10.33 9.41 -5.87
CA GLN A 55 -11.53 8.68 -6.30
C GLN A 55 -11.56 7.22 -5.81
N ARG A 56 -10.69 6.87 -4.86
CA ARG A 56 -10.69 5.55 -4.24
C ARG A 56 -12.06 5.21 -3.60
N PRO A 57 -12.38 3.92 -3.43
CA PRO A 57 -13.53 3.50 -2.62
C PRO A 57 -13.43 3.98 -1.17
N GLY A 58 -14.58 4.28 -0.56
CA GLY A 58 -14.65 4.76 0.83
C GLY A 58 -14.19 3.76 1.89
N TYR A 59 -14.15 2.46 1.57
CA TYR A 59 -13.65 1.42 2.50
C TYR A 59 -12.11 1.36 2.56
N LEU A 60 -11.42 1.86 1.54
CA LEU A 60 -9.99 1.64 1.37
C LEU A 60 -9.14 2.13 2.56
N PRO A 61 -9.37 3.31 3.16
CA PRO A 61 -8.55 3.77 4.28
C PRO A 61 -8.59 2.86 5.50
N ARG A 62 -9.72 2.19 5.73
CA ARG A 62 -9.82 1.20 6.81
C ARG A 62 -8.96 -0.02 6.52
N MET A 63 -8.98 -0.51 5.28
CA MET A 63 -8.09 -1.59 4.82
C MET A 63 -6.62 -1.19 4.93
N LEU A 64 -6.27 0.03 4.52
CA LEU A 64 -4.90 0.54 4.63
C LEU A 64 -4.46 0.69 6.08
N THR A 65 -5.36 1.09 6.99
CA THR A 65 -5.07 1.15 8.44
C THR A 65 -4.78 -0.25 8.99
N LEU A 66 -5.57 -1.25 8.60
CA LEU A 66 -5.33 -2.63 9.00
C LEU A 66 -3.98 -3.15 8.46
N ALA A 67 -3.72 -2.91 7.18
CA ALA A 67 -2.45 -3.28 6.55
C ALA A 67 -1.26 -2.56 7.22
N ASP A 68 -1.43 -1.29 7.61
CA ASP A 68 -0.41 -0.54 8.36
C ASP A 68 -0.03 -1.22 9.67
N VAL A 69 -1.04 -1.65 10.45
CA VAL A 69 -0.81 -2.37 11.71
C VAL A 69 -0.08 -3.69 11.45
N ILE A 70 -0.55 -4.49 10.48
CA ILE A 70 0.08 -5.77 10.13
C ILE A 70 1.54 -5.57 9.72
N ASN A 71 1.80 -4.60 8.83
CA ASN A 71 3.14 -4.30 8.36
C ASN A 71 4.04 -3.82 9.50
N SER A 72 3.53 -2.97 10.40
CA SER A 72 4.25 -2.53 11.60
C SER A 72 4.60 -3.70 12.52
N VAL A 73 3.69 -4.64 12.72
CA VAL A 73 3.98 -5.87 13.48
C VAL A 73 5.06 -6.70 12.79
N LYS A 74 5.00 -6.87 11.46
CA LYS A 74 6.03 -7.58 10.68
C LYS A 74 7.42 -6.93 10.77
N GLN A 75 7.51 -5.62 10.98
CA GLN A 75 8.79 -4.93 11.20
C GLN A 75 9.37 -5.21 12.60
N ILE A 76 8.53 -5.40 13.61
CA ILE A 76 8.97 -5.68 15.00
C ILE A 76 9.31 -7.16 15.16
N PHE A 77 8.49 -8.03 14.57
CA PHE A 77 8.62 -9.48 14.63
C PHE A 77 8.86 -10.01 13.22
N PRO A 78 10.12 -10.07 12.75
CA PRO A 78 10.42 -10.72 11.49
C PRO A 78 10.06 -12.20 11.63
N LEU A 79 8.95 -12.59 11.00
CA LEU A 79 8.50 -13.97 11.03
C LEU A 79 9.55 -14.86 10.34
N PRO A 80 9.74 -16.09 10.83
CA PRO A 80 10.56 -17.09 10.15
C PRO A 80 10.12 -17.26 8.69
N ARG A 81 11.09 -17.51 7.80
CA ARG A 81 10.86 -17.58 6.35
C ARG A 81 9.94 -18.74 5.94
N ASP A 82 9.71 -19.69 6.84
CA ASP A 82 8.89 -20.89 6.71
C ASP A 82 7.51 -20.76 7.40
N TRP A 83 7.07 -19.53 7.71
CA TRP A 83 5.75 -19.31 8.29
C TRP A 83 4.63 -19.69 7.30
N PRO A 84 3.66 -20.54 7.68
CA PRO A 84 2.74 -21.20 6.74
C PRO A 84 1.63 -20.30 6.17
N PHE A 85 1.72 -18.98 6.35
CA PHE A 85 0.66 -18.02 5.99
C PHE A 85 1.18 -16.81 5.19
N ASP A 86 2.42 -16.85 4.66
CA ASP A 86 2.97 -15.81 3.77
C ASP A 86 2.82 -16.18 2.28
#